data_AF-C3ZMG0-F1
#
_entry.id   AF-C3ZMG0-F1
#
_cell.length_a   1.000
_cell.length_b   1.000
_cell.length_c   1.000
_cell.angle_alpha   90.00
_cell.angle_beta   90.00
_cell.angle_gamma   90.00
#
_symmetry.space_group_name_H-M   'P 1'
#
loop_
_entity.id
_entity.type
_entity.pdbx_description
1 polymer ?
#
loop_
_entity_poly.entity_id
_entity_poly.type
_entity_poly.pdbx_seq_one_letter_code
_entity_poly.pdbx_strand_id
1 'polypeptide(L)'
;MSNNAISVIGTWFGGIRKLEKLDLSRNEIKEIEENALQPLVKLELLTLMYNRLRAVEERYFAGLASLKILYLSYNNILHIASKSFDLLPKLKVLYLSHNKLSTIAAESLTAVRGNRYVNAEGNPFRCTCALEELKS
;
A
#
# COMPACT_ATOMS: atom_id res chain seq x y z
N MET A 1 10.46 -12.05 4.39
CA MET A 1 11.45 -12.14 3.29
C MET A 1 11.94 -10.74 2.96
N SER A 2 12.65 -10.11 3.89
CA SER A 2 13.33 -8.84 3.66
C SER A 2 14.74 -9.09 3.13
N ASN A 3 15.29 -8.15 2.35
CA ASN A 3 16.64 -8.22 1.76
C ASN A 3 16.84 -9.32 0.69
N ASN A 4 15.94 -9.45 -0.29
CA ASN A 4 16.13 -10.31 -1.46
C ASN A 4 16.01 -9.50 -2.77
N ALA A 5 16.43 -10.07 -3.90
CA ALA A 5 16.27 -9.45 -5.22
C ALA A 5 14.87 -9.72 -5.83
N ILE A 6 13.83 -9.84 -5.00
CA ILE A 6 12.46 -10.10 -5.48
C ILE A 6 11.97 -8.86 -6.23
N SER A 7 11.63 -9.05 -7.50
CA SER A 7 11.16 -7.97 -8.39
C SER A 7 9.65 -7.97 -8.58
N VAL A 8 9.00 -9.13 -8.45
CA VAL A 8 7.56 -9.33 -8.65
C VAL A 8 7.02 -10.20 -7.52
N ILE A 9 5.90 -9.80 -6.93
CA ILE A 9 5.14 -10.68 -6.03
C ILE A 9 4.16 -11.49 -6.88
N GLY A 10 4.44 -12.78 -7.07
CA GLY A 10 3.51 -13.69 -7.75
C GLY A 10 2.55 -14.46 -6.83
N THR A 11 1.91 -15.50 -7.36
CA THR A 11 0.88 -16.33 -6.69
C THR A 11 1.39 -17.42 -5.73
N TRP A 12 2.61 -17.29 -5.21
CA TRP A 12 3.30 -18.29 -4.39
C TRP A 12 2.83 -18.34 -2.92
N PHE A 13 1.93 -17.44 -2.51
CA PHE A 13 1.26 -17.48 -1.20
C PHE A 13 0.08 -18.47 -1.12
N GLY A 14 -0.09 -19.31 -2.14
CA GLY A 14 -1.11 -20.35 -2.17
C GLY A 14 -1.14 -21.20 -0.90
N GLY A 15 -2.32 -21.28 -0.26
CA GLY A 15 -2.53 -22.07 0.95
C GLY A 15 -2.12 -21.41 2.27
N ILE A 16 -1.44 -20.25 2.25
CA ILE A 16 -0.95 -19.57 3.45
C ILE A 16 -2.04 -18.68 4.07
N ARG A 17 -3.09 -19.31 4.60
CA ARG A 17 -4.30 -18.61 5.09
C ARG A 17 -4.21 -18.08 6.53
N LYS A 18 -3.17 -18.45 7.27
CA LYS A 18 -2.98 -18.11 8.70
C LYS A 18 -1.96 -16.99 8.94
N LEU A 19 -1.30 -16.50 7.90
CA LEU A 19 -0.27 -15.47 8.05
C LEU A 19 -0.91 -14.14 8.45
N GLU A 20 -0.42 -13.56 9.55
CA GLU A 20 -0.92 -12.28 10.09
C GLU A 20 0.02 -11.12 9.80
N LYS A 21 1.32 -11.39 9.59
CA LYS A 21 2.33 -10.37 9.32
C LYS A 21 3.23 -10.81 8.18
N LEU A 22 3.40 -9.94 7.19
CA LEU A 22 4.24 -10.20 6.03
C LEU A 22 5.21 -9.04 5.83
N ASP A 23 6.49 -9.36 5.93
CA ASP A 23 7.58 -8.42 5.64
C ASP A 23 8.26 -8.76 4.32
N LEU A 24 8.07 -7.85 3.35
CA LEU A 24 8.70 -7.83 2.03
C LEU A 24 9.49 -6.54 1.83
N SER A 25 9.92 -5.89 2.91
CA SER A 25 10.71 -4.67 2.84
C SER A 25 12.12 -4.92 2.31
N ARG A 26 12.74 -3.88 1.73
CA ARG A 26 14.11 -3.93 1.20
C ARG A 26 14.29 -5.02 0.13
N ASN A 27 13.36 -5.07 -0.82
CA ASN A 27 13.50 -5.86 -2.03
C ASN A 27 13.53 -4.93 -3.26
N GLU A 28 13.40 -5.49 -4.46
CA GLU A 28 13.32 -4.72 -5.70
C GLU A 28 11.92 -4.75 -6.31
N ILE A 29 10.87 -4.91 -5.48
CA ILE A 29 9.52 -5.18 -5.96
C ILE A 29 9.02 -3.98 -6.76
N LYS A 30 8.71 -4.23 -8.03
CA LYS A 30 8.15 -3.26 -8.98
C LYS A 30 6.68 -3.51 -9.26
N GLU A 31 6.24 -4.76 -9.10
CA GLU A 31 4.91 -5.21 -9.48
C GLU A 31 4.38 -6.28 -8.51
N ILE A 32 3.06 -6.31 -8.37
CA ILE A 32 2.30 -7.32 -7.64
C ILE A 32 1.35 -7.95 -8.66
N GLU A 33 1.51 -9.24 -8.92
CA GLU A 33 0.63 -9.95 -9.84
C GLU A 33 -0.81 -9.96 -9.31
N GLU A 34 -1.76 -10.07 -10.23
CA GLU A 34 -3.17 -10.18 -9.86
C GLU A 34 -3.40 -11.38 -8.94
N ASN A 35 -4.18 -11.17 -7.87
CA ASN A 35 -4.51 -12.19 -6.87
C ASN A 35 -3.31 -12.77 -6.10
N ALA A 36 -2.10 -12.23 -6.26
CA ALA A 36 -0.90 -12.72 -5.60
C ALA A 36 -1.03 -12.77 -4.06
N LEU A 37 -1.68 -11.76 -3.48
CA LEU A 37 -1.90 -11.63 -2.03
C LEU A 37 -3.29 -12.13 -1.58
N GLN A 38 -4.15 -12.56 -2.52
CA GLN A 38 -5.54 -12.97 -2.25
C GLN A 38 -5.68 -14.09 -1.20
N PRO A 39 -4.79 -15.10 -1.12
CA PRO A 39 -4.89 -16.14 -0.10
C PRO A 39 -4.68 -15.64 1.35
N LEU A 40 -4.07 -14.46 1.54
CA LEU A 40 -3.62 -13.94 2.82
C LEU A 40 -4.76 -13.26 3.62
N VAL A 41 -5.90 -13.94 3.76
CA VAL A 41 -7.15 -13.39 4.33
C VAL A 41 -7.05 -12.97 5.81
N LYS A 42 -6.05 -13.48 6.54
CA LYS A 42 -5.77 -13.13 7.94
C LYS A 42 -4.65 -12.10 8.11
N LEU A 43 -4.07 -11.61 7.01
CA LEU A 43 -2.97 -10.66 7.08
C LEU A 43 -3.44 -9.35 7.69
N GLU A 44 -2.77 -8.91 8.75
CA GLU A 44 -3.05 -7.69 9.47
C GLU A 44 -2.00 -6.59 9.22
N LEU A 45 -0.76 -7.00 8.95
CA LEU A 45 0.35 -6.09 8.66
C LEU A 45 1.09 -6.54 7.41
N LEU A 46 1.20 -5.61 6.45
CA LEU A 46 2.01 -5.76 5.25
C LEU A 46 3.03 -4.62 5.20
N THR A 47 4.31 -4.97 5.07
CA THR A 47 5.34 -3.98 4.77
C THR A 47 6.01 -4.27 3.44
N LEU A 48 5.99 -3.24 2.59
CA LEU A 48 6.62 -3.17 1.28
C LEU A 48 7.60 -1.99 1.25
N MET A 49 8.09 -1.55 2.40
CA MET A 49 9.02 -0.41 2.47
C MET A 49 10.32 -0.67 1.70
N TYR A 50 10.97 0.38 1.20
CA TYR A 50 12.25 0.25 0.49
C TYR A 50 12.14 -0.73 -0.70
N ASN A 51 11.14 -0.52 -1.55
CA ASN A 51 10.95 -1.25 -2.80
C ASN A 51 10.92 -0.26 -3.97
N ARG A 52 10.48 -0.71 -5.15
CA ARG A 52 10.50 0.08 -6.39
C ARG A 52 9.11 0.21 -7.02
N LEU A 53 8.05 0.07 -6.22
CA LEU A 53 6.67 0.23 -6.69
C LEU A 53 6.48 1.64 -7.27
N ARG A 54 5.82 1.71 -8.43
CA ARG A 54 5.55 2.98 -9.15
C ARG A 54 4.09 3.42 -9.09
N ALA A 55 3.19 2.49 -8.78
CA ALA A 55 1.77 2.72 -8.69
C ALA A 55 1.19 1.91 -7.54
N VAL A 56 0.02 2.32 -7.09
CA VAL A 56 -0.85 1.51 -6.24
C VAL A 56 -2.16 1.34 -6.97
N GLU A 57 -2.55 0.09 -7.18
CA GLU A 57 -3.76 -0.28 -7.90
C GLU A 57 -4.67 -1.13 -6.99
N GLU A 58 -5.99 -1.02 -7.21
CA GLU A 58 -7.00 -1.78 -6.46
C GLU A 58 -6.73 -3.28 -6.43
N ARG A 59 -6.35 -3.86 -7.57
CA ARG A 59 -6.09 -5.30 -7.70
C ARG A 59 -4.95 -5.82 -6.82
N TYR A 60 -4.01 -4.97 -6.40
CA TYR A 60 -2.85 -5.40 -5.61
C TYR A 60 -3.23 -5.90 -4.21
N PHE A 61 -4.35 -5.40 -3.66
CA PHE A 61 -4.78 -5.71 -2.30
C PHE A 61 -6.03 -6.57 -2.23
N ALA A 62 -6.44 -7.15 -3.36
CA ALA A 62 -7.54 -8.10 -3.40
C ALA A 62 -7.34 -9.23 -2.37
N GLY A 63 -8.37 -9.51 -1.57
CA GLY A 63 -8.38 -10.56 -0.55
C GLY A 63 -7.77 -10.19 0.81
N LEU A 64 -7.16 -9.00 0.96
CA LEU A 64 -6.57 -8.53 2.22
C LEU A 64 -7.60 -7.93 3.20
N ALA A 65 -8.72 -8.62 3.40
CA ALA A 65 -9.87 -8.13 4.18
C ALA A 65 -9.58 -7.89 5.68
N SER A 66 -8.46 -8.44 6.20
CA SER A 66 -8.05 -8.27 7.60
C SER A 66 -6.95 -7.22 7.79
N LEU A 67 -6.45 -6.60 6.72
CA LEU A 67 -5.29 -5.73 6.79
C LEU A 67 -5.60 -4.46 7.59
N LYS A 68 -4.74 -4.15 8.57
CA LYS A 68 -4.87 -3.00 9.46
C LYS A 68 -3.76 -1.98 9.24
N ILE A 69 -2.57 -2.44 8.86
CA ILE A 69 -1.37 -1.62 8.74
C ILE A 69 -0.68 -1.93 7.42
N LEU A 70 -0.49 -0.89 6.61
CA LEU A 70 0.20 -0.97 5.33
C LEU A 70 1.36 0.03 5.28
N TYR A 71 2.57 -0.49 5.10
CA TYR A 71 3.76 0.32 4.89
C TYR A 71 4.21 0.29 3.43
N LEU A 72 4.14 1.45 2.77
CA LEU A 72 4.58 1.69 1.40
C LEU A 72 5.67 2.77 1.32
N SER A 73 6.20 3.22 2.47
CA SER A 73 7.24 4.26 2.51
C SER A 73 8.50 3.87 1.74
N TYR A 74 9.23 4.87 1.24
CA TYR A 74 10.46 4.67 0.47
C TYR A 74 10.25 3.75 -0.74
N ASN A 75 9.24 4.06 -1.55
CA ASN A 75 9.03 3.49 -2.88
C ASN A 75 9.15 4.61 -3.92
N ASN A 76 8.78 4.32 -5.18
CA ASN A 76 8.75 5.29 -6.27
C ASN A 76 7.32 5.58 -6.73
N ILE A 77 6.34 5.54 -5.82
CA ILE A 77 4.92 5.62 -6.18
C ILE A 77 4.62 7.01 -6.73
N LEU A 78 4.12 7.07 -7.95
CA LEU A 78 3.77 8.29 -8.69
C LEU A 78 2.28 8.62 -8.59
N HIS A 79 1.44 7.58 -8.51
CA HIS A 79 -0.01 7.71 -8.43
C HIS A 79 -0.64 6.55 -7.65
N ILE A 80 -1.81 6.82 -7.08
CA ILE A 80 -2.68 5.87 -6.39
C ILE A 80 -4.02 5.90 -7.12
N ALA A 81 -4.50 4.76 -7.60
CA ALA A 81 -5.81 4.68 -8.25
C ALA A 81 -6.94 4.99 -7.26
N SER A 82 -8.04 5.58 -7.73
CA SER A 82 -9.14 6.10 -6.90
C SER A 82 -9.83 5.09 -5.98
N LYS A 83 -9.66 3.79 -6.22
CA LYS A 83 -10.27 2.70 -5.42
C LYS A 83 -9.25 1.75 -4.81
N SER A 84 -7.98 2.18 -4.79
CA SER A 84 -6.87 1.31 -4.39
C SER A 84 -7.05 0.70 -3.00
N PHE A 85 -7.71 1.41 -2.09
CA PHE A 85 -7.87 0.98 -0.70
C PHE A 85 -9.30 0.53 -0.36
N ASP A 86 -10.23 0.52 -1.33
CA ASP A 86 -11.63 0.14 -1.12
C ASP A 86 -11.75 -1.33 -0.67
N LEU A 87 -10.80 -2.18 -1.10
CA LEU A 87 -10.72 -3.59 -0.72
C LEU A 87 -10.09 -3.83 0.67
N LEU A 88 -9.79 -2.76 1.42
CA LEU A 88 -9.12 -2.82 2.73
C LEU A 88 -10.01 -2.24 3.85
N PRO A 89 -11.18 -2.86 4.16
CA PRO A 89 -12.18 -2.28 5.05
C PRO A 89 -11.73 -2.13 6.52
N LYS A 90 -10.61 -2.75 6.91
CA LYS A 90 -10.04 -2.69 8.27
C LYS A 90 -8.77 -1.86 8.35
N LEU A 91 -8.33 -1.23 7.25
CA LEU A 91 -7.11 -0.44 7.27
C LEU A 91 -7.26 0.72 8.25
N LYS A 92 -6.23 0.94 9.05
CA LYS A 92 -6.20 2.00 10.08
C LYS A 92 -4.98 2.88 9.97
N VAL A 93 -3.89 2.34 9.45
CA VAL A 93 -2.58 2.99 9.41
C VAL A 93 -1.99 2.79 8.02
N LEU A 94 -1.73 3.89 7.33
CA LEU A 94 -1.15 3.91 6.00
C LEU A 94 0.09 4.81 5.97
N TYR A 95 1.23 4.23 5.60
CA TYR A 95 2.46 4.98 5.40
C TYR A 95 2.83 5.03 3.92
N LEU A 96 2.84 6.25 3.37
CA LEU A 96 3.18 6.60 1.99
C LEU A 96 4.38 7.56 1.93
N SER A 97 5.07 7.79 3.05
CA SER A 97 6.14 8.78 3.12
C SER A 97 7.32 8.46 2.19
N HIS A 98 8.02 9.49 1.73
CA HIS A 98 9.16 9.37 0.82
C HIS A 98 8.84 8.57 -0.45
N ASN A 99 7.75 8.94 -1.12
CA ASN A 99 7.40 8.47 -2.46
C ASN A 99 7.52 9.63 -3.48
N LYS A 100 6.93 9.48 -4.67
CA LYS A 100 6.96 10.47 -5.76
C LYS A 100 5.55 10.99 -6.09
N LEU A 101 4.64 10.95 -5.12
CA LEU A 101 3.27 11.42 -5.29
C LEU A 101 3.26 12.94 -5.48
N SER A 102 2.71 13.40 -6.60
CA SER A 102 2.51 14.85 -6.82
C SER A 102 1.11 15.32 -6.45
N THR A 103 0.15 14.40 -6.44
CA THR A 103 -1.24 14.59 -6.01
C THR A 103 -1.74 13.29 -5.35
N ILE A 104 -2.80 13.39 -4.55
CA ILE A 104 -3.62 12.25 -4.10
C ILE A 104 -5.07 12.62 -4.36
N ALA A 105 -5.79 11.77 -5.08
CA ALA A 105 -7.22 11.98 -5.33
C ALA A 105 -8.00 11.81 -4.01
N ALA A 106 -8.88 12.75 -3.67
CA ALA A 106 -9.68 12.65 -2.45
C ALA A 106 -10.49 11.35 -2.40
N GLU A 107 -10.96 10.88 -3.56
CA GLU A 107 -11.66 9.62 -3.76
C GLU A 107 -10.81 8.43 -3.32
N SER A 108 -9.52 8.42 -3.66
CA SER A 108 -8.58 7.37 -3.22
C SER A 108 -8.41 7.33 -1.70
N LEU A 109 -8.73 8.44 -1.03
CA LEU A 109 -8.66 8.53 0.42
C LEU A 109 -10.01 8.27 1.10
N THR A 110 -11.13 8.19 0.36
CA THR A 110 -12.45 7.99 0.98
C THR A 110 -12.54 6.69 1.76
N ALA A 111 -11.99 5.59 1.22
CA ALA A 111 -11.88 4.31 1.93
C ALA A 111 -10.98 4.38 3.17
N VAL A 112 -10.05 5.35 3.21
CA VAL A 112 -9.16 5.59 4.35
C VAL A 112 -9.54 6.81 5.19
N ARG A 113 -10.70 7.45 4.97
CA ARG A 113 -11.20 8.55 5.81
C ARG A 113 -11.49 8.11 7.24
N GLY A 114 -11.79 6.82 7.45
CA GLY A 114 -11.90 6.21 8.78
C GLY A 114 -10.56 5.78 9.39
N ASN A 115 -9.44 5.97 8.68
CA ASN A 115 -8.14 5.59 9.20
C ASN A 115 -7.76 6.49 10.36
N ARG A 116 -7.03 5.90 11.31
CA ARG A 116 -6.50 6.63 12.46
C ARG A 116 -5.28 7.46 12.09
N TYR A 117 -4.57 7.05 11.04
CA TYR A 117 -3.30 7.66 10.68
C TYR A 117 -2.94 7.43 9.21
N VAL A 118 -2.64 8.51 8.50
CA VAL A 118 -2.06 8.51 7.16
C VAL A 118 -0.83 9.41 7.17
N ASN A 119 0.33 8.87 6.79
CA ASN A 119 1.56 9.65 6.63
C ASN A 119 1.95 9.68 5.15
N ALA A 120 1.98 10.87 4.56
CA ALA A 120 2.43 11.07 3.19
C ALA A 120 3.60 12.09 3.09
N GLU A 121 4.33 12.32 4.17
CA GLU A 121 5.48 13.22 4.22
C GLU A 121 6.54 12.89 3.17
N GLY A 122 7.30 13.88 2.71
CA GLY A 122 8.43 13.64 1.79
C GLY A 122 8.01 13.23 0.38
N ASN A 123 6.75 13.47 0.01
CA ASN A 123 6.26 13.42 -1.36
C ASN A 123 6.31 14.81 -1.99
N PRO A 124 6.59 14.93 -3.30
CA PRO A 124 6.65 16.20 -4.04
C PRO A 124 5.25 16.75 -4.35
N PHE A 125 4.41 16.88 -3.32
CA PHE A 125 3.06 17.42 -3.47
C PHE A 125 3.10 18.83 -4.04
N ARG A 126 2.39 19.04 -5.14
CA ARG A 126 2.16 20.39 -5.65
C ARG A 126 1.12 21.03 -4.75
N CYS A 127 1.43 22.17 -4.12
CA CYS A 127 0.45 22.90 -3.32
C CYS A 127 -0.78 23.25 -4.16
N THR A 128 -1.83 22.44 -4.04
CA THR A 128 -3.17 22.69 -4.57
C THR A 128 -4.12 22.66 -3.38
N CYS A 129 -5.25 23.38 -3.47
CA CYS A 129 -6.21 23.48 -2.37
C CYS A 129 -6.75 22.12 -1.87
N ALA A 130 -6.62 21.05 -2.67
CA ALA A 130 -7.00 19.68 -2.30
C ALA A 130 -6.09 19.02 -1.25
N LEU A 131 -4.88 19.55 -1.02
CA LEU A 131 -3.91 18.98 -0.06
C LEU A 131 -4.09 19.49 1.37
N GLU A 132 -4.96 20.47 1.62
CA GLU A 132 -5.25 20.92 2.99
C GLU A 132 -5.98 19.86 3.81
N GLU A 133 -6.75 18.96 3.17
CA GLU A 133 -7.44 17.84 3.84
C GLU A 133 -6.50 16.78 4.43
N LEU A 134 -5.20 16.79 4.07
CA LEU A 134 -4.20 15.86 4.62
C LEU A 134 -3.42 16.43 5.82
N LYS A 135 -3.60 17.72 6.15
CA LYS A 135 -2.88 18.39 7.25
C LYS A 135 -3.70 18.56 8.53
N SER A 136 -4.97 18.16 8.52
CA SER A 136 -5.89 18.17 9.68
C SER A 136 -6.08 16.77 10.26
#